data_AF-A0A350EX20-F1
#
_entry.id   AF-A0A350EX20-F1
#
_cell.length_a   1.000
_cell.length_b   1.000
_cell.length_c   1.000
_cell.angle_alpha   90.00
_cell.angle_beta   90.00
_cell.angle_gamma   90.00
#
_symmetry.space_group_name_H-M   'P 1'
#
loop_
_entity.id
_entity.type
_entity.pdbx_description
1 polymer ?
#
loop_
_entity_poly.entity_id
_entity_poly.type
_entity_poly.pdbx_seq_one_letter_code
_entity_poly.pdbx_strand_id
1 'polypeptide(L)'
;MKGRTLNHFLAVLILVGAGVTSSKAQLLTIDISNPSAVVFTGTGQFASANFTGASTTFPVRLLGFFSADPGQDTINNSSSTLFTSGSSAALNYALTGRFIPGQTTLVLRNEFGSGHSFSTSSAGFTGSATFDLSSYSSLLPAVGTVGNISASDGTSTVVVGTFEVVPVPEPSTIALLAFAGVAFVAWRRTAGRKAA
;
A
#
# COMPACT_ATOMS: atom_id res chain seq x y z
N MET A 1 18.49 -44.60 -44.75
CA MET A 1 18.51 -43.14 -45.04
C MET A 1 17.50 -42.51 -44.09
N LYS A 2 17.95 -41.82 -43.02
CA LYS A 2 17.94 -40.34 -42.82
C LYS A 2 16.50 -39.76 -42.85
N GLY A 3 15.96 -39.06 -41.85
CA GLY A 3 16.45 -38.45 -40.60
C GLY A 3 15.26 -38.01 -39.71
N ARG A 4 15.42 -37.93 -38.37
CA ARG A 4 15.49 -36.68 -37.55
C ARG A 4 14.43 -35.64 -37.95
N THR A 5 13.50 -35.23 -37.08
CA THR A 5 13.62 -34.16 -36.03
C THR A 5 12.21 -33.97 -35.41
N LEU A 6 11.91 -33.39 -34.24
CA LEU A 6 12.64 -32.83 -33.10
C LEU A 6 11.53 -32.37 -32.12
N ASN A 7 11.64 -32.79 -30.86
CA ASN A 7 10.86 -32.29 -29.72
C ASN A 7 10.77 -30.76 -29.72
N HIS A 8 9.57 -30.19 -29.52
CA HIS A 8 9.44 -28.83 -28.98
C HIS A 8 8.31 -28.80 -27.94
N PHE A 9 8.70 -29.11 -26.71
CA PHE A 9 7.97 -28.72 -25.50
C PHE A 9 7.91 -27.19 -25.44
N LEU A 10 6.73 -26.61 -25.65
CA LEU A 10 6.50 -25.18 -25.44
C LEU A 10 6.12 -24.97 -23.97
N ALA A 11 7.13 -24.82 -23.10
CA ALA A 11 6.92 -24.34 -21.74
C ALA A 11 6.81 -22.81 -21.79
N VAL A 12 5.58 -22.30 -21.72
CA VAL A 12 5.33 -20.87 -21.54
C VAL A 12 5.67 -20.53 -20.09
N LEU A 13 6.89 -20.02 -19.88
CA LEU A 13 7.33 -19.45 -18.62
C LEU A 13 6.67 -18.07 -18.48
N ILE A 14 5.57 -18.00 -17.72
CA ILE A 14 5.00 -16.72 -17.30
C ILE A 14 5.95 -16.16 -16.23
N LEU A 15 6.81 -15.25 -16.66
CA LEU A 15 7.65 -14.45 -15.77
C LEU A 15 6.74 -13.43 -15.08
N VAL A 16 6.11 -13.82 -13.97
CA VAL A 16 5.53 -12.86 -13.03
C VAL A 16 6.71 -12.08 -12.48
N GLY A 17 6.83 -10.82 -12.87
CA GLY A 17 7.85 -9.91 -12.37
C GLY A 17 7.77 -9.89 -10.84
N ALA A 18 8.71 -10.57 -10.20
CA ALA A 18 8.98 -10.40 -8.79
C ALA A 18 9.53 -8.98 -8.63
N GLY A 19 8.64 -8.04 -8.34
CA GLY A 19 9.03 -6.77 -7.74
C GLY A 19 9.94 -7.08 -6.56
N VAL A 20 11.04 -6.33 -6.44
CA VAL A 20 11.95 -6.41 -5.31
C VAL A 20 11.14 -6.36 -4.02
N THR A 21 11.04 -7.48 -3.32
CA THR A 21 10.38 -7.49 -2.02
C THR A 21 11.25 -6.66 -1.09
N SER A 22 10.74 -5.49 -0.70
CA SER A 22 11.28 -4.76 0.44
C SER A 22 11.25 -5.72 1.63
N SER A 23 12.42 -6.00 2.22
CA SER A 23 12.54 -6.84 3.42
C SER A 23 11.85 -6.21 4.65
N LYS A 24 11.39 -4.95 4.54
CA LYS A 24 10.65 -4.25 5.59
C LYS A 24 9.16 -4.53 5.49
N ALA A 25 8.51 -4.64 6.65
CA ALA A 25 7.07 -4.85 6.74
C ALA A 25 6.29 -3.76 6.00
N GLN A 26 5.47 -4.16 5.04
CA GLN A 26 4.53 -3.29 4.35
C GLN A 26 3.35 -3.01 5.29
N LEU A 27 3.25 -1.79 5.79
CA LEU A 27 2.23 -1.43 6.78
C LEU A 27 1.02 -0.71 6.19
N LEU A 28 1.20 -0.08 5.03
CA LEU A 28 0.14 0.62 4.32
C LEU A 28 0.10 0.21 2.85
N THR A 29 -1.12 0.04 2.34
CA THR A 29 -1.41 0.09 0.90
C THR A 29 -2.14 1.37 0.58
N ILE A 30 -1.83 1.97 -0.56
CA ILE A 30 -2.36 3.27 -0.98
C ILE A 30 -2.98 3.12 -2.37
N ASP A 31 -4.27 3.42 -2.49
CA ASP A 31 -4.99 3.49 -3.74
C ASP A 31 -5.12 4.96 -4.18
N ILE A 32 -4.50 5.28 -5.31
CA ILE A 32 -4.51 6.62 -5.91
C ILE A 32 -5.33 6.69 -7.20
N SER A 33 -6.12 5.66 -7.51
CA SER A 33 -6.91 5.58 -8.75
C SER A 33 -7.89 6.73 -8.92
N ASN A 34 -8.35 7.29 -7.79
CA ASN A 34 -9.10 8.53 -7.75
C ASN A 34 -8.37 9.57 -6.88
N PRO A 35 -7.75 10.60 -7.47
CA PRO A 35 -7.10 11.67 -6.70
C PRO A 35 -8.03 12.39 -5.73
N SER A 36 -9.35 12.44 -5.99
CA SER A 36 -10.31 13.05 -5.05
C SER A 36 -10.71 12.13 -3.89
N ALA A 37 -10.21 10.89 -3.88
CA ALA A 37 -10.52 9.88 -2.87
C ALA A 37 -9.36 8.88 -2.73
N VAL A 38 -8.16 9.37 -2.41
CA VAL A 38 -6.99 8.52 -2.20
C VAL A 38 -7.15 7.73 -0.91
N VAL A 39 -7.11 6.39 -0.99
CA VAL A 39 -7.39 5.50 0.15
C VAL A 39 -6.09 4.93 0.71
N PHE A 40 -5.88 5.12 2.01
CA PHE A 40 -4.79 4.55 2.79
C PHE A 40 -5.34 3.42 3.65
N THR A 41 -4.81 2.20 3.50
CA THR A 41 -5.31 1.02 4.20
C THR A 41 -4.20 0.39 5.02
N GLY A 42 -4.45 0.16 6.31
CA GLY A 42 -3.57 -0.62 7.17
C GLY A 42 -3.56 -2.09 6.76
N THR A 43 -2.38 -2.67 6.55
CA THR A 43 -2.26 -4.07 6.13
C THR A 43 -2.42 -5.08 7.27
N GLY A 44 -2.45 -4.60 8.52
CA GLY A 44 -2.41 -5.44 9.72
C GLY A 44 -1.03 -6.04 10.02
N GLN A 45 0.00 -5.77 9.21
CA GLN A 45 1.37 -6.23 9.46
C GLN A 45 1.98 -5.55 10.69
N PHE A 46 2.91 -6.24 11.35
CA PHE A 46 3.62 -5.70 12.50
C PHE A 46 4.69 -4.70 12.07
N ALA A 47 4.94 -3.70 12.90
CA ALA A 47 6.00 -2.74 12.61
C ALA A 47 7.38 -3.44 12.60
N SER A 48 8.32 -2.95 11.79
CA SER A 48 9.69 -3.46 11.76
C SER A 48 10.54 -2.98 12.94
N ALA A 49 10.03 -2.01 13.72
CA ALA A 49 10.71 -1.44 14.88
C ALA A 49 9.69 -0.97 15.92
N ASN A 50 10.08 -1.00 17.19
CA ASN A 50 9.31 -0.39 18.27
C ASN A 50 9.55 1.13 18.26
N PHE A 51 8.48 1.90 18.42
CA PHE A 51 8.53 3.34 18.57
C PHE A 51 7.38 3.80 19.47
N THR A 52 7.62 4.76 20.33
CA THR A 52 6.54 5.42 21.09
C THR A 52 6.87 6.89 21.12
N GLY A 53 6.03 7.68 20.46
CA GLY A 53 6.16 9.13 20.41
C GLY A 53 5.10 9.79 21.26
N ALA A 54 5.53 10.68 22.16
CA ALA A 54 4.64 11.66 22.75
C ALA A 54 4.10 12.60 21.66
N SER A 55 2.98 13.25 21.96
CA SER A 55 2.24 14.07 21.00
C SER A 55 3.11 15.06 20.24
N THR A 56 3.30 14.87 18.94
CA THR A 56 4.05 15.79 18.08
C THR A 56 3.32 16.14 16.79
N THR A 57 3.78 17.23 16.19
CA THR A 57 3.22 17.85 14.98
C THR A 57 3.27 16.94 13.75
N PHE A 58 4.19 15.95 13.70
CA PHE A 58 4.43 15.10 12.52
C PHE A 58 4.69 13.62 12.85
N PRO A 59 3.67 12.91 13.35
CA PRO A 59 3.82 11.59 13.99
C PRO A 59 4.15 10.48 13.00
N VAL A 60 3.51 10.47 11.82
CA VAL A 60 3.71 9.43 10.78
C VAL A 60 4.01 10.09 9.46
N ARG A 61 5.16 9.78 8.86
CA ARG A 61 5.63 10.39 7.62
C ARG A 61 5.83 9.33 6.54
N LEU A 62 5.20 9.52 5.39
CA LEU A 62 5.42 8.74 4.19
C LEU A 62 6.48 9.46 3.36
N LEU A 63 7.70 8.93 3.43
CA LEU A 63 8.89 9.56 2.85
C LEU A 63 8.92 9.38 1.35
N GLY A 64 9.14 10.47 0.60
CA GLY A 64 9.17 10.46 -0.86
C GLY A 64 7.81 10.20 -1.49
N PHE A 65 6.71 10.49 -0.79
CA PHE A 65 5.36 10.22 -1.32
C PHE A 65 5.06 11.01 -2.59
N PHE A 66 5.39 12.30 -2.63
CA PHE A 66 5.17 13.13 -3.81
C PHE A 66 6.39 13.13 -4.73
N SER A 67 6.18 13.19 -6.04
CA SER A 67 7.27 13.24 -7.05
C SER A 67 8.03 14.57 -7.06
N ALA A 68 7.40 15.66 -6.61
CA ALA A 68 8.01 16.97 -6.42
C ALA A 68 7.40 17.68 -5.20
N ASP A 69 7.84 18.91 -4.92
CA ASP A 69 7.34 19.68 -3.77
C ASP A 69 5.85 19.99 -3.91
N PRO A 70 4.98 19.48 -3.03
CA PRO A 70 3.56 19.78 -3.08
C PRO A 70 3.21 21.15 -2.48
N GLY A 71 4.17 21.88 -1.89
CA GLY A 71 3.87 22.99 -1.00
C GLY A 71 3.31 22.50 0.34
N GLN A 72 2.96 23.42 1.24
CA GLN A 72 2.37 23.07 2.54
C GLN A 72 0.87 23.26 2.52
N ASP A 73 0.14 22.20 2.86
CA ASP A 73 -1.31 22.22 3.05
C ASP A 73 -1.73 21.18 4.09
N THR A 74 -2.95 21.31 4.58
CA THR A 74 -3.56 20.41 5.57
C THR A 74 -4.96 19.99 5.11
N ILE A 75 -5.15 18.69 4.99
CA ILE A 75 -6.37 18.07 4.47
C ILE A 75 -6.97 17.26 5.61
N ASN A 76 -8.26 17.46 5.88
CA ASN A 76 -9.00 16.76 6.93
C ASN A 76 -9.93 15.70 6.34
N ASN A 77 -9.94 14.52 6.93
CA ASN A 77 -11.03 13.57 6.83
C ASN A 77 -11.47 13.08 8.21
N SER A 78 -12.59 13.63 8.71
CA SER A 78 -13.16 13.27 10.01
C SER A 78 -13.80 11.87 10.05
N SER A 79 -13.96 11.19 8.91
CA SER A 79 -14.46 9.81 8.82
C SER A 79 -13.34 8.76 8.80
N SER A 80 -12.10 9.15 9.06
CA SER A 80 -10.97 8.22 9.11
C SER A 80 -11.18 7.14 10.17
N THR A 81 -10.84 5.91 9.81
CA THR A 81 -10.76 4.75 10.71
C THR A 81 -9.34 4.20 10.80
N LEU A 82 -8.35 4.96 10.31
CA LEU A 82 -6.95 4.53 10.30
C LEU A 82 -6.30 4.83 11.65
N PHE A 83 -5.87 3.80 12.37
CA PHE A 83 -5.20 3.93 13.66
C PHE A 83 -3.78 3.38 13.60
N THR A 84 -2.86 4.00 14.34
CA THR A 84 -1.56 3.39 14.67
C THR A 84 -1.72 2.43 15.85
N SER A 85 -0.74 1.56 16.06
CA SER A 85 -0.76 0.65 17.22
C SER A 85 -0.88 1.46 18.52
N GLY A 86 -1.78 1.03 19.42
CA GLY A 86 -1.94 1.63 20.75
C GLY A 86 -2.53 3.05 20.78
N SER A 87 -2.93 3.62 19.64
CA SER A 87 -3.62 4.92 19.61
C SER A 87 -5.13 4.73 19.63
N SER A 88 -5.83 5.56 20.42
CA SER A 88 -7.29 5.64 20.43
C SER A 88 -7.85 6.69 19.47
N ALA A 89 -6.97 7.46 18.80
CA ALA A 89 -7.34 8.54 17.89
C ALA A 89 -6.99 8.19 16.44
N ALA A 90 -7.97 8.27 15.56
CA ALA A 90 -7.78 8.02 14.14
C ALA A 90 -6.92 9.10 13.50
N LEU A 91 -6.10 8.72 12.52
CA LEU A 91 -5.34 9.63 11.67
C LEU A 91 -6.28 10.31 10.69
N ASN A 92 -6.85 11.45 11.10
CA ASN A 92 -7.85 12.21 10.35
C ASN A 92 -7.28 13.42 9.59
N TYR A 93 -5.97 13.64 9.61
CA TYR A 93 -5.32 14.71 8.87
C TYR A 93 -4.17 14.20 8.00
N ALA A 94 -4.06 14.76 6.81
CA ALA A 94 -2.94 14.61 5.90
C ALA A 94 -2.28 15.97 5.67
N LEU A 95 -1.00 16.10 6.00
CA LEU A 95 -0.22 17.33 5.78
C LEU A 95 0.76 17.09 4.63
N THR A 96 0.74 17.98 3.65
CA THR A 96 1.66 17.97 2.52
C THR A 96 2.85 18.87 2.81
N GLY A 97 4.01 18.54 2.25
CA GLY A 97 5.17 19.44 2.23
C GLY A 97 6.51 18.77 2.40
N ARG A 98 7.52 19.60 2.70
CA ARG A 98 8.90 19.19 2.99
C ARG A 98 9.17 19.29 4.48
N PHE A 99 8.81 18.23 5.21
CA PHE A 99 9.09 18.13 6.65
C PHE A 99 10.50 17.59 6.93
N ILE A 100 11.23 17.23 5.88
CA ILE A 100 12.63 16.81 5.90
C ILE A 100 13.33 17.52 4.73
N PRO A 101 14.49 18.17 4.95
CA PRO A 101 15.24 18.82 3.87
C PRO A 101 15.52 17.86 2.71
N GLY A 102 15.13 18.26 1.50
CA GLY A 102 15.34 17.48 0.28
C GLY A 102 14.40 16.28 0.09
N GLN A 103 13.43 16.06 0.98
CA GLN A 103 12.43 15.00 0.83
C GLN A 103 11.01 15.57 0.82
N THR A 104 10.24 15.14 -0.17
CA THR A 104 8.80 15.32 -0.20
C THR A 104 8.17 14.35 0.78
N THR A 105 7.10 14.77 1.46
CA THR A 105 6.52 13.96 2.53
C THR A 105 5.02 14.17 2.57
N LEU A 106 4.29 13.08 2.79
CA LEU A 106 2.91 13.14 3.28
C LEU A 106 2.92 12.73 4.74
N VAL A 107 2.41 13.59 5.61
CA VAL A 107 2.31 13.29 7.04
C VAL A 107 0.87 12.92 7.37
N LEU A 108 0.68 11.76 8.00
CA LEU A 108 -0.59 11.35 8.56
C LEU A 108 -0.59 11.65 10.06
N ARG A 109 -1.63 12.34 10.56
CA ARG A 109 -1.76 12.67 11.98
C ARG A 109 -3.21 12.70 12.42
N ASN A 110 -3.40 12.77 13.73
CA ASN A 110 -4.70 13.08 14.32
C ASN A 110 -4.78 14.56 14.74
N GLU A 111 -6.01 15.05 14.97
CA GLU A 111 -6.33 16.44 15.33
C GLU A 111 -5.55 16.95 16.54
N PHE A 112 -5.52 16.16 17.61
CA PHE A 112 -5.00 16.56 18.92
C PHE A 112 -3.54 16.23 19.16
N GLY A 113 -2.81 15.82 18.11
CA GLY A 113 -1.43 15.36 18.25
C GLY A 113 -1.29 14.11 19.12
N SER A 114 -2.38 13.45 19.52
CA SER A 114 -2.42 12.25 20.38
C SER A 114 -1.30 11.28 20.05
N GLY A 115 -0.65 10.75 21.09
CA GLY A 115 0.50 9.87 20.98
C GLY A 115 0.28 8.74 19.98
N HIS A 116 1.39 8.33 19.38
CA HIS A 116 1.43 7.24 18.41
C HIS A 116 2.48 6.25 18.87
N SER A 117 2.16 4.98 18.72
CA SER A 117 3.13 3.92 18.97
C SER A 117 3.15 2.96 17.81
N PHE A 118 4.29 2.31 17.65
CA PHE A 118 4.52 1.20 16.74
C PHE A 118 5.18 0.11 17.56
N SER A 119 4.77 -1.13 17.35
CA SER A 119 5.41 -2.27 18.00
C SER A 119 5.61 -3.42 17.03
N THR A 120 6.70 -4.16 17.25
CA THR A 120 6.99 -5.40 16.54
C THR A 120 6.06 -6.55 16.93
N SER A 121 5.20 -6.36 17.95
CA SER A 121 4.25 -7.38 18.45
C SER A 121 2.77 -7.04 18.21
N SER A 122 2.47 -5.94 17.52
CA SER A 122 1.09 -5.56 17.18
C SER A 122 1.03 -4.94 15.79
N ALA A 123 -0.17 -4.91 15.20
CA ALA A 123 -0.38 -4.31 13.88
C ALA A 123 0.03 -2.83 13.88
N GLY A 124 0.92 -2.45 12.96
CA GLY A 124 1.43 -1.07 12.87
C GLY A 124 0.34 -0.08 12.49
N PHE A 125 -0.54 -0.46 11.56
CA PHE A 125 -1.76 0.26 11.24
C PHE A 125 -2.97 -0.69 11.14
N THR A 126 -4.14 -0.16 11.47
CA THR A 126 -5.44 -0.84 11.29
C THR A 126 -6.46 0.12 10.70
N GLY A 127 -7.46 -0.41 9.97
CA GLY A 127 -8.51 0.38 9.34
C GLY A 127 -8.05 1.14 8.10
N SER A 128 -8.76 2.23 7.76
CA SER A 128 -8.51 2.99 6.52
C SER A 128 -8.84 4.48 6.65
N ALA A 129 -8.18 5.30 5.82
CA ALA A 129 -8.44 6.72 5.68
C ALA A 129 -8.55 7.09 4.20
N THR A 130 -9.41 8.06 3.87
CA THR A 130 -9.54 8.57 2.50
C THR A 130 -9.24 10.06 2.49
N PHE A 131 -8.38 10.54 1.60
CA PHE A 131 -8.09 11.97 1.50
C PHE A 131 -8.32 12.46 0.07
N ASP A 132 -8.91 13.65 -0.06
CA ASP A 132 -8.96 14.35 -1.34
C ASP A 132 -7.60 14.99 -1.60
N LEU A 133 -6.84 14.39 -2.51
CA LEU A 133 -5.55 14.86 -3.00
C LEU A 133 -5.64 15.36 -4.45
N SER A 134 -6.82 15.77 -4.92
CA SER A 134 -7.06 16.16 -6.32
C SER A 134 -6.15 17.32 -6.77
N SER A 135 -5.90 18.28 -5.87
CA SER A 135 -4.94 19.38 -6.04
C SER A 135 -3.49 18.92 -6.30
N TYR A 136 -3.16 17.67 -5.96
CA TYR A 136 -1.82 17.09 -6.09
C TYR A 136 -1.76 15.96 -7.11
N SER A 137 -2.79 15.77 -7.93
CA SER A 137 -2.90 14.64 -8.86
C SER A 137 -1.67 14.43 -9.75
N SER A 138 -1.01 15.51 -10.21
CA SER A 138 0.23 15.44 -11.01
C SER A 138 1.49 15.11 -10.20
N LEU A 139 1.42 15.22 -8.87
CA LEU A 139 2.51 14.97 -7.92
C LEU A 139 2.37 13.63 -7.21
N LEU A 140 1.24 12.94 -7.35
CA LEU A 140 1.02 11.63 -6.76
C LEU A 140 2.04 10.62 -7.31
N PRO A 141 2.46 9.66 -6.48
CA PRO A 141 3.41 8.62 -6.90
C PRO A 141 2.81 7.74 -7.99
N ALA A 142 3.64 7.05 -8.76
CA ALA A 142 3.16 6.04 -9.70
C ALA A 142 2.68 4.77 -8.96
N VAL A 143 1.77 4.01 -9.57
CA VAL A 143 1.42 2.67 -9.09
C VAL A 143 2.68 1.78 -9.02
N GLY A 144 2.80 0.98 -7.97
CA GLY A 144 3.98 0.18 -7.65
C GLY A 144 5.06 0.94 -6.89
N THR A 145 4.87 2.23 -6.59
CA THR A 145 5.82 2.99 -5.76
C THR A 145 5.84 2.43 -4.35
N VAL A 146 7.04 2.14 -3.85
CA VAL A 146 7.29 1.74 -2.46
C VAL A 146 8.12 2.82 -1.78
N GLY A 147 7.71 3.23 -0.58
CA GLY A 147 8.44 4.23 0.21
C GLY A 147 8.47 3.87 1.70
N ASN A 148 9.38 4.50 2.44
CA ASN A 148 9.52 4.28 3.87
C ASN A 148 8.42 5.03 4.65
N ILE A 149 7.93 4.40 5.71
CA ILE A 149 7.13 5.06 6.74
C ILE A 149 8.03 5.31 7.94
N SER A 150 8.19 6.58 8.33
CA SER A 150 8.92 6.95 9.53
C SER A 150 7.99 7.52 10.60
N ALA A 151 8.19 7.06 11.83
CA ALA A 151 7.58 7.64 13.02
C ALA A 151 8.55 8.63 13.67
N SER A 152 8.03 9.74 14.22
CA SER A 152 8.88 10.78 14.84
C SER A 152 8.20 11.48 16.00
N ASP A 153 8.96 11.73 17.06
CA ASP A 153 8.56 12.51 18.23
C ASP A 153 9.22 13.90 18.24
N GLY A 154 9.73 14.36 17.10
CA GLY A 154 10.48 15.61 16.97
C GLY A 154 11.93 15.56 17.45
N THR A 155 12.33 14.59 18.28
CA THR A 155 13.71 14.39 18.73
C THR A 155 14.36 13.14 18.12
N SER A 156 13.56 12.10 17.95
CA SER A 156 13.92 10.80 17.41
C SER A 156 13.07 10.52 16.18
N THR A 157 13.67 9.82 15.21
CA THR A 157 12.98 9.37 14.01
C THR A 157 13.36 7.93 13.75
N VAL A 158 12.36 7.07 13.55
CA VAL A 158 12.56 5.63 13.31
C VAL A 158 11.74 5.21 12.11
N VAL A 159 12.35 4.44 11.20
CA VAL A 159 11.61 3.80 10.11
C VAL A 159 10.91 2.56 10.65
N VAL A 160 9.57 2.56 10.58
CA VAL A 160 8.72 1.53 11.18
C VAL A 160 8.17 0.53 10.15
N GLY A 161 8.30 0.83 8.86
CA GLY A 161 7.93 -0.07 7.77
C GLY A 161 7.91 0.65 6.43
N THR A 162 7.15 0.11 5.47
CA THR A 162 6.96 0.71 4.14
C THR A 162 5.49 0.86 3.77
N PHE A 163 5.22 1.79 2.87
CA PHE A 163 3.96 1.86 2.13
C PHE A 163 4.17 1.36 0.70
N GLU A 164 3.09 0.91 0.06
CA GLU A 164 3.06 0.63 -1.37
C GLU A 164 1.84 1.29 -2.00
N VAL A 165 2.02 1.86 -3.18
CA VAL A 165 0.92 2.31 -4.03
C VAL A 165 0.43 1.13 -4.84
N VAL A 166 -0.72 0.57 -4.49
CA VAL A 166 -1.19 -0.68 -5.08
C VAL A 166 -1.97 -0.45 -6.37
N PRO A 167 -1.85 -1.33 -7.37
CA PRO A 167 -2.77 -1.37 -8.50
C PRO A 167 -4.16 -1.79 -8.00
N VAL A 168 -5.20 -1.16 -8.52
CA VAL A 168 -6.58 -1.64 -8.34
C VAL A 168 -6.67 -3.02 -9.01
N PRO A 169 -7.15 -4.06 -8.31
CA PRO A 169 -7.53 -5.29 -8.99
C PRO A 169 -8.65 -4.93 -9.96
N GLU A 170 -8.38 -4.98 -11.27
CA GLU A 170 -9.44 -4.78 -12.23
C GLU A 170 -10.54 -5.81 -11.96
N PRO A 171 -11.82 -5.41 -11.90
CA PRO A 171 -12.94 -6.35 -11.69
C PRO A 171 -12.92 -7.53 -12.68
N SER A 172 -12.35 -7.30 -13.87
CA SER A 172 -12.12 -8.28 -14.93
C SER A 172 -11.21 -9.45 -14.52
N THR A 173 -10.24 -9.24 -13.63
CA THR A 173 -9.26 -10.28 -13.23
C THR A 173 -9.91 -11.37 -12.38
N ILE A 174 -10.81 -10.97 -11.48
CA ILE A 174 -11.60 -11.89 -10.65
C ILE A 174 -12.63 -12.62 -11.52
N ALA A 175 -13.27 -11.90 -12.44
CA ALA A 175 -14.20 -12.50 -13.39
C ALA A 175 -13.50 -13.54 -14.27
N LEU A 176 -12.31 -13.25 -14.80
CA LEU A 176 -11.56 -14.16 -15.67
C LEU A 176 -11.15 -15.44 -14.92
N LEU A 177 -10.69 -15.32 -13.67
CA LEU A 177 -10.37 -16.47 -12.82
C LEU A 177 -11.62 -17.30 -12.49
N ALA A 178 -12.75 -16.65 -12.21
CA ALA A 178 -14.01 -17.33 -11.99
C ALA A 178 -14.51 -18.06 -13.25
N PHE A 179 -14.43 -17.42 -14.43
CA PHE A 179 -14.80 -18.04 -15.70
C PHE A 179 -13.87 -19.19 -16.09
N ALA A 180 -12.56 -19.07 -15.87
CA ALA A 180 -11.61 -20.16 -16.08
C ALA A 180 -11.91 -21.37 -15.18
N GLY A 181 -12.26 -21.13 -13.92
CA GLY A 181 -12.72 -22.16 -12.99
C GLY A 181 -13.98 -22.88 -13.46
N VAL A 182 -15.00 -22.13 -13.91
CA VAL A 182 -16.26 -22.70 -14.41
C VAL A 182 -16.04 -23.47 -15.73
N ALA A 183 -15.25 -22.93 -16.65
CA ALA A 183 -14.93 -23.59 -17.91
C ALA A 183 -14.17 -24.92 -17.69
N PHE A 184 -13.24 -24.96 -16.73
CA PHE A 184 -12.52 -26.18 -16.39
C PHE A 184 -13.43 -27.26 -15.77
N VAL A 185 -14.35 -26.88 -14.88
CA VAL A 185 -15.34 -27.80 -14.31
C VAL A 185 -16.31 -28.31 -15.36
N ALA A 186 -16.77 -27.45 -16.27
CA ALA A 186 -17.66 -27.82 -17.37
C ALA A 186 -16.98 -28.78 -18.36
N TRP A 187 -15.69 -28.56 -18.66
CA TRP A 187 -14.90 -29.42 -19.53
C TRP A 187 -14.65 -30.80 -18.91
N ARG A 188 -14.34 -30.89 -17.61
CA ARG A 188 -14.21 -32.20 -16.93
C ARG A 188 -15.51 -33.00 -16.91
N ARG A 189 -16.66 -32.33 -16.74
CA ARG A 189 -17.98 -33.00 -16.73
C ARG A 189 -18.41 -33.51 -18.10
N THR A 190 -18.01 -32.83 -19.17
CA THR A 190 -18.36 -33.24 -20.55
C THR A 190 -17.39 -34.28 -21.12
N ALA A 191 -16.11 -34.22 -20.76
CA ALA A 191 -15.13 -35.25 -21.13
C ALA A 191 -15.41 -36.62 -20.47
N GLY A 192 -15.94 -36.64 -19.23
CA GLY A 192 -16.33 -37.88 -18.55
C GLY A 192 -17.58 -38.57 -19.11
N ARG A 193 -18.38 -37.89 -19.95
CA ARG A 193 -19.60 -38.45 -20.56
C ARG A 193 -19.38 -39.13 -21.91
N LYS A 194 -18.17 -39.08 -22.48
CA LYS A 194 -17.83 -39.74 -23.75
C LYS A 194 -17.11 -41.08 -23.60
N ALA A 195 -17.00 -41.61 -22.37
CA ALA A 195 -16.30 -42.86 -22.07
C ALA A 195 -17.20 -43.94 -21.44
N ALA A 196 -18.53 -43.84 -21.62
CA ALA A 196 -19.51 -44.86 -21.21
C ALA A 196 -20.34 -45.29 -22.42
#